data_AF-A0A2A6BUS3-F1
#
_entry.id   AF-A0A2A6BUS3-F1
#
_cell.length_a   1.000
_cell.length_b   1.000
_cell.length_c   1.000
_cell.angle_alpha   90.00
_cell.angle_beta   90.00
_cell.angle_gamma   90.00
#
_symmetry.space_group_name_H-M   'P 1'
#
loop_
_entity.id
_entity.type
_entity.pdbx_description
1 polymer ?
#
loop_
_entity_poly.entity_id
_entity_poly.type
_entity_poly.pdbx_seq_one_letter_code
_entity_poly.pdbx_strand_id
1 'polypeptide(L)'
;MGSPFEPTSLEKQLHDARSNMNRFRWLLLAIAISGLLMDLQVSLALAPYPLLPYIAFWADGLLVRVHKRAIVYLTALVLFFTYLWVTMMLLAFIFRLAAVVDKCYSTRTTRFAYFAVALGVFNTSMSCGILLVKYPSQARVDKYITEHVPVMQFLLETPGFIYFTRMDQYHYAQIGMAHLIVCILFYMVAFIGVFVIINLKLYRFRYLMSINTRAMHYMLFKSLIAQMLLPLFSMIIPFLITAMSLRFGRDGDGIDHQCIYALILRTALLFFPLIAHFSLLLASLHSVLNTFSMFMFVSPFRRYLSSRVAPMDTVGSQTISRNTQFSSVQSPPPIAISGV
;
A
#
# COMPACT_ATOMS: atom_id res chain seq x y z
N MET A 1 5.17 -27.75 -49.84
CA MET A 1 5.87 -26.90 -48.86
C MET A 1 4.97 -25.73 -48.53
N GLY A 2 4.25 -25.81 -47.41
CA GLY A 2 3.39 -24.71 -46.95
C GLY A 2 4.26 -23.65 -46.28
N SER A 3 4.27 -22.44 -46.82
CA SER A 3 4.88 -21.27 -46.18
C SER A 3 4.31 -21.13 -44.75
N PRO A 4 5.15 -21.00 -43.70
CA PRO A 4 4.66 -20.72 -42.37
C PRO A 4 3.92 -19.37 -42.40
N PHE A 5 2.62 -19.41 -42.16
CA PHE A 5 1.77 -18.22 -42.06
C PHE A 5 2.40 -17.26 -41.05
N GLU A 6 2.88 -16.11 -41.52
CA GLU A 6 3.31 -15.03 -40.63
C GLU A 6 2.08 -14.58 -39.83
N PRO A 7 2.16 -14.58 -38.48
CA PRO A 7 1.05 -14.16 -37.65
C PRO A 7 0.70 -12.71 -37.97
N THR A 8 -0.58 -12.46 -38.21
CA THR A 8 -1.06 -11.12 -38.57
C THR A 8 -0.66 -10.11 -37.49
N SER A 9 -0.45 -8.84 -37.85
CA SER A 9 -0.06 -7.78 -36.92
C SER A 9 -0.97 -7.68 -35.69
N LEU A 10 -2.23 -8.09 -35.84
CA LEU A 10 -3.24 -8.20 -34.79
C LEU A 10 -2.96 -9.34 -33.79
N GLU A 11 -2.58 -10.54 -34.27
CA GLU A 11 -2.25 -11.68 -33.39
C GLU A 11 -1.02 -11.41 -32.55
N LYS A 12 0.00 -10.76 -33.14
CA LYS A 12 1.20 -10.34 -32.41
C LYS A 12 0.86 -9.33 -31.30
N GLN A 13 -0.01 -8.36 -31.58
CA GLN A 13 -0.51 -7.41 -30.58
C GLN A 13 -1.31 -8.10 -29.47
N LEU A 14 -2.11 -9.11 -29.80
CA LEU A 14 -2.96 -9.82 -28.86
C LEU A 14 -2.14 -10.74 -27.94
N HIS A 15 -1.10 -11.39 -28.48
CA HIS A 15 -0.11 -12.16 -27.71
C HIS A 15 0.68 -11.26 -26.74
N ASP A 16 1.17 -10.12 -27.22
CA ASP A 16 1.89 -9.14 -26.39
C ASP A 16 1.00 -8.58 -25.27
N ALA A 17 -0.28 -8.28 -25.56
CA ALA A 17 -1.24 -7.85 -24.56
C ALA A 17 -1.47 -8.90 -23.46
N ARG A 18 -1.56 -10.19 -23.83
CA ARG A 18 -1.76 -11.30 -22.88
C ARG A 18 -0.54 -11.54 -21.99
N SER A 19 0.66 -11.47 -22.57
CA SER A 19 1.94 -11.55 -21.84
C SER A 19 2.09 -10.41 -20.82
N ASN A 20 1.83 -9.16 -21.25
CA ASN A 20 1.89 -7.99 -20.38
C ASN A 20 0.87 -8.06 -19.23
N MET A 21 -0.29 -8.64 -19.50
CA MET A 21 -1.34 -8.82 -18.51
C MET A 21 -0.97 -9.83 -17.41
N ASN A 22 -0.22 -10.89 -17.74
CA ASN A 22 0.32 -11.82 -16.74
C ASN A 22 1.41 -11.17 -15.88
N ARG A 23 2.32 -10.39 -16.46
CA ARG A 23 3.33 -9.63 -15.70
C ARG A 23 2.69 -8.67 -14.71
N PHE A 24 1.64 -7.97 -15.14
CA PHE A 24 0.90 -7.05 -14.28
C PHE A 24 0.21 -7.77 -13.10
N ARG A 25 -0.37 -8.95 -13.33
CA ARG A 25 -0.96 -9.77 -12.25
C ARG A 25 0.08 -10.16 -11.19
N TRP A 26 1.27 -10.57 -11.63
CA TRP A 26 2.38 -10.89 -10.73
C TRP A 26 2.87 -9.65 -9.96
N LEU A 27 2.92 -8.49 -10.61
CA LEU A 27 3.26 -7.24 -9.95
C LEU A 27 2.26 -6.90 -8.83
N LEU A 28 0.95 -6.98 -9.10
CA LEU A 28 -0.07 -6.74 -8.07
C LEU A 28 0.01 -7.73 -6.92
N LEU A 29 0.25 -9.00 -7.24
CA LEU A 29 0.41 -10.03 -6.22
C LEU A 29 1.65 -9.76 -5.35
N ALA A 30 2.78 -9.40 -5.97
CA ALA A 30 4.00 -9.06 -5.26
C ALA A 30 3.79 -7.85 -4.33
N ILE A 31 3.03 -6.84 -4.77
CA ILE A 31 2.69 -5.67 -3.96
C ILE A 31 1.78 -6.03 -2.78
N ALA A 32 0.81 -6.93 -2.99
CA ALA A 32 -0.07 -7.38 -1.92
C ALA A 32 0.69 -8.21 -0.87
N ILE A 33 1.54 -9.16 -1.31
CA ILE A 33 2.37 -9.97 -0.42
C ILE A 33 3.39 -9.10 0.31
N SER A 34 4.04 -8.17 -0.38
CA SER A 34 4.99 -7.25 0.27
C SER A 34 4.30 -6.37 1.30
N GLY A 35 3.08 -5.88 1.01
CA GLY A 35 2.26 -5.16 1.99
C GLY A 35 1.95 -5.99 3.24
N LEU A 36 1.51 -7.24 3.07
CA LEU A 36 1.25 -8.16 4.18
C LEU A 36 2.50 -8.42 5.03
N LEU A 37 3.64 -8.68 4.37
CA LEU A 37 4.91 -8.91 5.04
C LEU A 37 5.39 -7.66 5.79
N MET A 38 5.23 -6.48 5.19
CA MET A 38 5.54 -5.22 5.85
C MET A 38 4.66 -5.01 7.09
N ASP A 39 3.35 -5.17 6.98
CA ASP A 39 2.43 -4.99 8.11
C ASP A 39 2.74 -5.97 9.26
N LEU A 40 3.10 -7.22 8.95
CA LEU A 40 3.55 -8.22 9.91
C LEU A 40 4.88 -7.83 10.57
N GLN A 41 5.86 -7.40 9.78
CA GLN A 41 7.17 -6.98 10.29
C GLN A 41 7.05 -5.75 11.19
N VAL A 42 6.27 -4.75 10.81
CA VAL A 42 6.04 -3.54 11.63
C VAL A 42 5.35 -3.90 12.94
N SER A 43 4.35 -4.79 12.89
CA SER A 43 3.61 -5.23 14.07
C SER A 43 4.49 -6.00 15.05
N LEU A 44 5.34 -6.92 14.56
CA LEU A 44 6.29 -7.67 15.40
C LEU A 44 7.46 -6.82 15.92
N ALA A 45 7.88 -5.81 15.14
CA ALA A 45 9.06 -5.02 15.45
C ALA A 45 8.79 -3.80 16.34
N LEU A 46 7.61 -3.18 16.26
CA LEU A 46 7.35 -1.89 16.91
C LEU A 46 6.14 -1.82 17.83
N ALA A 47 5.14 -2.72 17.73
CA ALA A 47 3.83 -2.63 18.41
C ALA A 47 3.57 -1.26 19.11
N PRO A 48 3.30 -0.18 18.34
CA PRO A 48 3.38 1.16 18.88
C PRO A 48 2.10 1.51 19.65
N TYR A 49 2.28 1.97 20.87
CA TYR A 49 1.24 2.49 21.75
C TYR A 49 1.40 4.00 21.84
N PRO A 50 0.47 4.78 21.25
CA PRO A 50 0.44 6.21 21.46
C PRO A 50 0.12 6.48 22.93
N LEU A 51 0.99 7.26 23.57
CA LEU A 51 0.76 7.79 24.89
C LEU A 51 0.12 9.17 24.69
N LEU A 52 -1.09 9.33 25.21
CA LEU A 52 -1.82 10.59 25.15
C LEU A 52 -2.14 11.01 26.58
N PRO A 53 -2.13 12.32 26.91
CA PRO A 53 -1.99 13.48 26.01
C PRO A 53 -0.55 13.85 25.65
N TYR A 54 0.43 13.28 26.35
CA TYR A 54 1.84 13.59 26.18
C TYR A 54 2.31 12.98 24.86
N ILE A 55 2.40 13.79 23.80
CA ILE A 55 2.82 13.36 22.45
C ILE A 55 4.05 12.46 22.57
N ALA A 56 3.85 11.15 22.59
CA ALA A 56 4.87 10.15 22.80
C ALA A 56 4.36 8.82 22.29
N PHE A 57 5.29 7.98 21.86
CA PHE A 57 5.02 6.61 21.47
C PHE A 57 5.85 5.71 22.35
N TRP A 58 5.21 4.73 22.96
CA TRP A 58 5.90 3.58 23.50
C TRP A 58 5.81 2.45 22.49
N ALA A 59 6.89 1.71 22.28
CA ALA A 59 6.89 0.51 21.46
C ALA A 59 7.25 -0.68 22.34
N ASP A 60 6.62 -1.83 22.09
CA ASP A 60 7.19 -3.11 22.50
C ASP A 60 7.51 -3.92 21.24
N GLY A 61 8.57 -4.71 21.29
CA GLY A 61 9.04 -5.44 20.13
C GLY A 61 10.47 -5.94 20.28
N LEU A 62 10.81 -6.97 19.50
CA LEU A 62 12.11 -7.64 19.54
C LEU A 62 13.28 -6.66 19.36
N LEU A 63 13.17 -5.73 18.41
CA LEU A 63 14.24 -4.79 18.08
C LEU A 63 14.30 -3.58 19.02
N VAL A 64 13.20 -3.26 19.70
CA VAL A 64 13.10 -2.13 20.62
C VAL A 64 13.97 -2.37 21.87
N ARG A 65 14.14 -3.63 22.27
CA ARG A 65 14.93 -4.04 23.44
C ARG A 65 16.45 -3.94 23.24
N VAL A 66 16.93 -3.83 21.99
CA VAL A 66 18.36 -3.81 21.68
C VAL A 66 19.02 -2.49 22.07
N HIS A 67 18.33 -1.36 21.88
CA HIS A 67 18.89 -0.04 22.15
C HIS A 67 17.79 0.97 22.48
N LYS A 68 18.02 1.87 23.46
CA LYS A 68 17.00 2.86 23.88
C LYS A 68 16.50 3.76 22.74
N ARG A 69 17.37 4.09 21.78
CA ARG A 69 17.02 4.84 20.55
C ARG A 69 16.57 3.97 19.37
N ALA A 70 16.50 2.64 19.53
CA ALA A 70 16.10 1.73 18.44
C ALA A 70 14.75 2.12 17.86
N ILE A 71 13.79 2.53 18.71
CA ILE A 71 12.47 2.96 18.28
C ILE A 71 12.54 4.14 17.28
N VAL A 72 13.45 5.09 17.44
CA VAL A 72 13.61 6.24 16.51
C VAL A 72 14.09 5.76 15.14
N TYR A 73 15.08 4.87 15.11
CA TYR A 73 15.57 4.26 13.88
C TYR A 73 14.51 3.41 13.20
N LEU A 74 13.76 2.64 13.99
CA LEU A 74 12.68 1.80 13.53
C LEU A 74 11.53 2.64 12.96
N THR A 75 11.13 3.74 13.60
CA THR A 75 10.13 4.66 13.05
C THR A 75 10.58 5.26 11.72
N ALA A 76 11.84 5.71 11.61
CA ALA A 76 12.38 6.21 10.34
C ALA A 76 12.35 5.12 9.25
N LEU A 77 12.68 3.88 9.61
CA LEU A 77 12.64 2.73 8.70
C LEU A 77 11.21 2.37 8.27
N VAL A 78 10.23 2.40 9.18
CA VAL A 78 8.80 2.21 8.87
C VAL A 78 8.31 3.27 7.90
N LEU A 79 8.62 4.55 8.16
CA LEU A 79 8.30 5.64 7.25
C LEU A 79 8.94 5.38 5.89
N PHE A 80 10.23 5.01 5.86
CA PHE A 80 10.94 4.71 4.62
C PHE A 80 10.24 3.64 3.78
N PHE A 81 9.92 2.49 4.37
CA PHE A 81 9.27 1.40 3.65
C PHE A 81 7.83 1.71 3.25
N THR A 82 7.09 2.44 4.10
CA THR A 82 5.75 2.92 3.75
C THR A 82 5.81 3.75 2.46
N TYR A 83 6.78 4.66 2.37
CA TYR A 83 6.96 5.47 1.18
C TYR A 83 7.35 4.65 -0.03
N LEU A 84 8.34 3.75 0.12
CA LEU A 84 8.73 2.84 -0.96
C LEU A 84 7.51 2.06 -1.47
N TRP A 85 6.66 1.58 -0.57
CA TRP A 85 5.43 0.87 -0.92
C TRP A 85 4.45 1.74 -1.72
N VAL A 86 4.19 2.99 -1.30
CA VAL A 86 3.34 3.93 -2.05
C VAL A 86 3.95 4.26 -3.41
N THR A 87 5.27 4.43 -3.50
CA THR A 87 5.98 4.61 -4.77
C THR A 87 5.80 3.40 -5.70
N MET A 88 5.86 2.19 -5.17
CA MET A 88 5.65 0.96 -5.94
C MET A 88 4.20 0.83 -6.43
N MET A 89 3.22 1.29 -5.66
CA MET A 89 1.83 1.41 -6.12
C MET A 89 1.70 2.39 -7.28
N LEU A 90 2.30 3.59 -7.16
CA LEU A 90 2.33 4.57 -8.25
C LEU A 90 2.99 3.98 -9.51
N LEU A 91 4.09 3.25 -9.34
CA LEU A 91 4.76 2.56 -10.42
C LEU A 91 3.85 1.52 -11.11
N ALA A 92 3.07 0.76 -10.34
CA ALA A 92 2.09 -0.18 -10.90
C ALA A 92 1.00 0.54 -11.72
N PHE A 93 0.51 1.68 -11.25
CA PHE A 93 -0.41 2.54 -12.02
C PHE A 93 0.24 3.06 -13.32
N ILE A 94 1.48 3.52 -13.25
CA ILE A 94 2.23 4.03 -14.41
C ILE A 94 2.51 2.92 -15.42
N PHE A 95 2.86 1.71 -14.97
CA PHE A 95 3.00 0.55 -15.85
C PHE A 95 1.67 0.18 -16.52
N ARG A 96 0.57 0.27 -15.78
CA ARG A 96 -0.76 0.03 -16.34
C ARG A 96 -1.11 1.08 -17.39
N LEU A 97 -0.76 2.34 -17.14
CA LEU A 97 -0.89 3.40 -18.12
C LEU A 97 -0.06 3.10 -19.37
N ALA A 98 1.21 2.73 -19.22
CA ALA A 98 2.08 2.38 -20.34
C ALA A 98 1.52 1.23 -21.21
N ALA A 99 0.81 0.27 -20.61
CA ALA A 99 0.17 -0.84 -21.33
C ALA A 99 -1.07 -0.41 -22.16
N VAL A 100 -1.61 0.79 -21.93
CA VAL A 100 -2.82 1.31 -22.61
C VAL A 100 -2.50 2.47 -23.55
N VAL A 101 -1.30 3.06 -23.47
CA VAL A 101 -0.86 4.16 -24.35
C VAL A 101 0.07 3.63 -25.45
N ASP A 102 0.11 4.32 -26.60
CA ASP A 102 0.95 3.96 -27.76
C ASP A 102 2.43 3.77 -27.38
N LYS A 103 3.13 2.91 -28.14
CA LYS A 103 4.55 2.56 -27.92
C LYS A 103 5.47 3.77 -27.77
N CYS A 104 5.21 4.85 -28.52
CA CYS A 104 6.00 6.09 -28.45
C CYS A 104 5.92 6.74 -27.05
N TYR A 105 4.75 6.73 -26.43
CA TYR A 105 4.55 7.27 -25.08
C TYR A 105 5.01 6.28 -24.00
N SER A 106 4.95 4.97 -24.26
CA SER A 106 5.39 3.94 -23.29
C SER A 106 6.81 4.19 -22.79
N THR A 107 7.76 4.49 -23.68
CA THR A 107 9.16 4.75 -23.28
C THR A 107 9.26 5.99 -22.37
N ARG A 108 8.52 7.05 -22.68
CA ARG A 108 8.48 8.28 -21.87
C ARG A 108 7.85 8.01 -20.50
N THR A 109 6.77 7.24 -20.47
CA THR A 109 6.08 6.81 -19.25
C THR A 109 6.99 5.97 -18.37
N THR A 110 7.77 5.02 -18.93
CA THR A 110 8.74 4.22 -18.19
C THR A 110 9.87 5.07 -17.59
N ARG A 111 10.43 6.01 -18.36
CA ARG A 111 11.45 6.95 -17.83
C ARG A 111 10.90 7.82 -16.70
N PHE A 112 9.67 8.32 -16.86
CA PHE A 112 8.99 9.06 -15.80
C PHE A 112 8.77 8.20 -14.55
N ALA A 113 8.44 6.92 -14.71
CA ALA A 113 8.29 5.98 -13.61
C ALA A 113 9.61 5.82 -12.83
N TYR A 114 10.73 5.58 -13.52
CA TYR A 114 12.04 5.50 -12.86
C TYR A 114 12.44 6.80 -12.17
N PHE A 115 12.16 7.95 -12.80
CA PHE A 115 12.39 9.25 -12.18
C PHE A 115 11.55 9.44 -10.92
N ALA A 116 10.26 9.10 -10.96
CA ALA A 116 9.36 9.18 -9.80
C ALA A 116 9.83 8.26 -8.66
N VAL A 117 10.32 7.05 -8.99
CA VAL A 117 10.90 6.13 -8.00
C VAL A 117 12.17 6.72 -7.38
N ALA A 118 13.09 7.21 -8.20
CA ALA A 118 14.34 7.81 -7.72
C ALA A 118 14.07 9.04 -6.84
N LEU A 119 13.15 9.91 -7.25
CA LEU A 119 12.74 11.08 -6.48
C LEU A 119 12.07 10.67 -5.16
N GLY A 120 11.22 9.64 -5.18
CA GLY A 120 10.59 9.08 -3.98
C GLY A 120 11.63 8.54 -2.99
N VAL A 121 12.57 7.72 -3.45
CA VAL A 121 13.66 7.17 -2.62
C VAL A 121 14.54 8.29 -2.07
N PHE A 122 14.91 9.26 -2.90
CA PHE A 122 15.74 10.39 -2.48
C PHE A 122 15.05 11.24 -1.40
N ASN A 123 13.82 11.69 -1.65
CA ASN A 123 13.04 12.51 -0.72
C ASN A 123 12.83 11.80 0.62
N THR A 124 12.51 10.51 0.57
CA THR A 124 12.29 9.68 1.74
C THR A 124 13.59 9.50 2.54
N SER A 125 14.70 9.20 1.86
CA SER A 125 16.01 9.05 2.51
C SER A 125 16.46 10.34 3.19
N MET A 126 16.30 11.48 2.50
CA MET A 126 16.63 12.79 3.03
C MET A 126 15.79 13.13 4.26
N SER A 127 14.48 12.87 4.20
CA SER A 127 13.56 13.18 5.29
C SER A 127 13.76 12.28 6.50
N CYS A 128 14.00 10.99 6.29
CA CYS A 128 14.40 10.07 7.36
C CYS A 128 15.74 10.50 7.98
N GLY A 129 16.72 10.88 7.16
CA GLY A 129 18.00 11.41 7.65
C GLY A 129 17.84 12.66 8.51
N ILE A 130 17.03 13.63 8.05
CA ILE A 130 16.72 14.86 8.81
C ILE A 130 16.02 14.51 10.14
N LEU A 131 15.03 13.62 10.12
CA LEU A 131 14.34 13.17 11.33
C LEU A 131 15.33 12.57 12.34
N LEU A 132 16.19 11.64 11.89
CA LEU A 132 17.17 11.00 12.76
C LEU A 132 18.18 11.99 13.36
N VAL A 133 18.63 12.97 12.58
CA VAL A 133 19.59 13.99 13.04
C VAL A 133 18.92 15.00 13.99
N LYS A 134 17.66 15.34 13.76
CA LYS A 134 16.92 16.33 14.55
C LYS A 134 16.37 15.77 15.86
N TYR A 135 16.29 14.45 16.03
CA TYR A 135 15.83 13.87 17.28
C TYR A 135 16.86 14.10 18.42
N PRO A 136 16.44 14.66 19.57
CA PRO A 136 17.36 15.00 20.66
C PRO A 136 18.08 13.79 21.25
N SER A 137 19.23 14.03 21.89
CA SER A 137 19.97 12.99 22.63
C SER A 137 19.10 12.32 23.70
N GLN A 138 19.23 11.00 23.85
CA GLN A 138 18.44 10.26 24.85
C GLN A 138 18.64 10.84 26.26
N ALA A 139 19.88 11.17 26.62
CA ALA A 139 20.19 11.80 27.91
C ALA A 139 19.43 13.12 28.14
N ARG A 140 19.20 13.91 27.09
CA ARG A 140 18.44 15.16 27.17
C ARG A 140 16.94 14.90 27.33
N VAL A 141 16.42 13.87 26.66
CA VAL A 141 15.03 13.42 26.82
C VAL A 141 14.80 12.89 28.24
N ASP A 142 15.69 12.03 28.74
CA ASP A 142 15.58 11.41 30.07
C ASP A 142 15.63 12.47 31.18
N LYS A 143 16.54 13.45 31.06
CA LYS A 143 16.63 14.60 31.98
C LYS A 143 15.33 15.41 31.99
N TYR A 144 14.78 15.71 30.82
CA TYR A 144 13.54 16.48 30.72
C TYR A 144 12.35 15.76 31.35
N ILE A 145 12.20 14.45 31.11
CA ILE A 145 11.12 13.64 31.72
C ILE A 145 11.23 13.68 33.24
N THR A 146 12.43 13.50 33.78
CA THR A 146 12.67 13.48 35.23
C THR A 146 12.37 14.83 35.88
N GLU A 147 12.75 15.94 35.23
CA GLU A 147 12.63 17.29 35.79
C GLU A 147 11.23 17.90 35.61
N HIS A 148 10.55 17.61 34.50
CA HIS A 148 9.35 18.35 34.09
C HIS A 148 8.08 17.48 33.97
N VAL A 149 8.22 16.15 33.87
CA VAL A 149 7.09 15.24 33.62
C VAL A 149 7.21 13.95 34.45
N PRO A 150 7.18 14.04 35.80
CA PRO A 150 7.42 12.89 36.68
C PRO A 150 6.37 11.78 36.50
N VAL A 151 5.15 12.11 36.05
CA VAL A 151 4.11 11.10 35.71
C VAL A 151 4.52 10.17 34.55
N MET A 152 5.51 10.55 33.74
CA MET A 152 6.04 9.76 32.63
C MET A 152 7.36 9.05 32.98
N GLN A 153 7.76 9.06 34.25
CA GLN A 153 9.02 8.45 34.69
C GLN A 153 9.05 6.94 34.44
N PHE A 154 7.90 6.26 34.43
CA PHE A 154 7.79 4.85 34.06
C PHE A 154 8.32 4.56 32.63
N LEU A 155 8.35 5.56 31.74
CA LEU A 155 8.92 5.41 30.40
C LEU A 155 10.44 5.20 30.44
N LEU A 156 11.13 5.73 31.45
CA LEU A 156 12.57 5.54 31.59
C LEU A 156 12.93 4.09 31.94
N GLU A 157 11.97 3.35 32.51
CA GLU A 157 12.09 1.94 32.88
C GLU A 157 11.65 1.02 31.74
N THR A 158 10.85 1.51 30.78
CA THR A 158 10.40 0.72 29.63
C THR A 158 11.37 0.83 28.44
N PRO A 159 11.62 -0.28 27.72
CA PRO A 159 12.47 -0.26 26.55
C PRO A 159 11.77 0.49 25.41
N GLY A 160 12.49 1.46 24.83
CA GLY A 160 12.19 2.16 23.59
C GLY A 160 10.85 2.90 23.57
N PHE A 161 10.91 4.14 24.01
CA PHE A 161 9.89 5.14 23.80
C PHE A 161 10.46 6.30 22.96
N ILE A 162 9.60 6.92 22.16
CA ILE A 162 9.84 8.22 21.54
C ILE A 162 9.02 9.22 22.32
N TYR A 163 9.68 10.21 22.89
CA TYR A 163 9.00 11.34 23.50
C TYR A 163 9.16 12.55 22.59
N PHE A 164 8.06 13.13 22.12
CA PHE A 164 8.15 14.36 21.34
C PHE A 164 8.36 15.50 22.33
N THR A 165 9.63 15.85 22.51
CA THR A 165 10.06 16.82 23.49
C THR A 165 9.54 18.22 23.14
N ARG A 166 8.86 18.84 24.11
CA ARG A 166 8.53 20.27 24.08
C ARG A 166 9.77 21.16 23.98
N MET A 167 10.92 20.67 24.45
CA MET A 167 12.23 21.34 24.41
C MET A 167 12.60 21.88 23.03
N ASP A 168 12.30 21.11 21.99
CA ASP A 168 12.57 21.50 20.60
C ASP A 168 11.29 22.00 19.92
N GLN A 169 10.33 22.59 20.65
CA GLN A 169 9.04 23.08 20.13
C GLN A 169 8.30 22.07 19.21
N TYR A 170 8.48 20.77 19.46
CA TYR A 170 7.95 19.69 18.64
C TYR A 170 8.44 19.68 17.17
N HIS A 171 9.60 20.27 16.85
CA HIS A 171 10.14 20.32 15.48
C HIS A 171 10.23 18.94 14.83
N TYR A 172 10.63 17.90 15.56
CA TYR A 172 10.69 16.53 15.02
C TYR A 172 9.31 16.04 14.56
N ALA A 173 8.26 16.26 15.37
CA ALA A 173 6.89 15.91 15.01
C ALA A 173 6.39 16.75 13.82
N GLN A 174 6.67 18.05 13.82
CA GLN A 174 6.25 18.96 12.76
C GLN A 174 6.89 18.62 11.42
N ILE A 175 8.19 18.29 11.40
CA ILE A 175 8.89 17.86 10.19
C ILE A 175 8.30 16.54 9.69
N GLY A 176 8.07 15.56 10.58
CA GLY A 176 7.44 14.29 10.21
C GLY A 176 6.04 14.49 9.62
N MET A 177 5.24 15.36 10.23
CA MET A 177 3.89 15.69 9.78
C MET A 177 3.89 16.44 8.44
N ALA A 178 4.75 17.44 8.27
CA ALA A 178 4.90 18.17 7.02
C ALA A 178 5.31 17.23 5.88
N HIS A 179 6.25 16.32 6.15
CA HIS A 179 6.66 15.30 5.20
C HIS A 179 5.51 14.36 4.82
N LEU A 180 4.74 13.88 5.81
CA LEU A 180 3.57 13.04 5.58
C LEU A 180 2.53 13.76 4.70
N ILE A 181 2.22 15.02 4.99
CA ILE A 181 1.27 15.84 4.21
C ILE A 181 1.74 16.00 2.77
N VAL A 182 2.98 16.47 2.56
CA VAL A 182 3.53 16.71 1.21
C VAL A 182 3.46 15.43 0.39
N CYS A 183 3.80 14.30 0.98
CA CYS A 183 3.75 13.04 0.27
C CYS A 183 2.31 12.57 0.00
N ILE A 184 1.41 12.62 0.99
CA ILE A 184 -0.01 12.26 0.77
C ILE A 184 -0.58 13.10 -0.38
N LEU A 185 -0.34 14.41 -0.38
CA LEU A 185 -0.81 15.30 -1.44
C LEU A 185 -0.18 14.96 -2.80
N PHE A 186 1.14 14.81 -2.87
CA PHE A 186 1.84 14.45 -4.09
C PHE A 186 1.28 13.15 -4.69
N TYR A 187 1.16 12.12 -3.87
CA TYR A 187 0.65 10.83 -4.30
C TYR A 187 -0.82 10.92 -4.71
N MET A 188 -1.68 11.57 -3.92
CA MET A 188 -3.09 11.76 -4.28
C MET A 188 -3.24 12.43 -5.64
N VAL A 189 -2.49 13.51 -5.90
CA VAL A 189 -2.52 14.21 -7.20
C VAL A 189 -2.00 13.30 -8.32
N ALA A 190 -0.88 12.63 -8.12
CA ALA A 190 -0.31 11.71 -9.12
C ALA A 190 -1.27 10.56 -9.45
N PHE A 191 -1.91 9.97 -8.43
CA PHE A 191 -2.88 8.90 -8.58
C PHE A 191 -4.13 9.38 -9.31
N ILE A 192 -4.72 10.51 -8.91
CA ILE A 192 -5.89 11.08 -9.59
C ILE A 192 -5.55 11.39 -11.06
N GLY A 193 -4.38 11.97 -11.33
CA GLY A 193 -3.94 12.25 -12.70
C GLY A 193 -3.84 10.98 -13.55
N VAL A 194 -3.15 9.95 -13.05
CA VAL A 194 -3.02 8.67 -13.77
C VAL A 194 -4.39 7.98 -13.90
N PHE A 195 -5.24 8.03 -12.87
CA PHE A 195 -6.60 7.51 -12.88
C PHE A 195 -7.44 8.13 -14.01
N VAL A 196 -7.42 9.46 -14.13
CA VAL A 196 -8.19 10.17 -15.16
C VAL A 196 -7.69 9.78 -16.54
N ILE A 197 -6.37 9.76 -16.76
CA ILE A 197 -5.79 9.40 -18.06
C ILE A 197 -6.16 7.96 -18.46
N ILE A 198 -6.07 7.00 -17.53
CA ILE A 198 -6.45 5.60 -17.78
C ILE A 198 -7.92 5.49 -18.17
N ASN A 199 -8.83 6.16 -17.45
CA ASN A 199 -10.26 6.12 -17.76
C ASN A 199 -10.57 6.76 -19.12
N LEU A 200 -9.98 7.90 -19.44
CA LEU A 200 -10.16 8.57 -20.74
C LEU A 200 -9.68 7.67 -21.89
N LYS A 201 -8.53 7.02 -21.73
CA LYS A 201 -8.00 6.09 -22.75
C LYS A 201 -8.84 4.82 -22.86
N LEU A 202 -9.25 4.22 -21.74
CA LEU A 202 -10.14 3.05 -21.76
C LEU A 202 -11.50 3.36 -22.38
N TYR A 203 -12.04 4.55 -22.11
CA TYR A 203 -13.27 5.03 -22.75
C TYR A 203 -13.10 5.14 -24.26
N ARG A 204 -11.99 5.74 -24.72
CA ARG A 204 -11.67 5.85 -26.14
C ARG A 204 -11.46 4.51 -26.81
N PHE A 205 -10.91 3.49 -26.14
CA PHE A 205 -10.69 2.17 -26.74
C PHE A 205 -11.82 1.17 -26.51
N ARG A 206 -12.94 1.61 -25.91
CA ARG A 206 -14.06 0.75 -25.50
C ARG A 206 -14.67 -0.04 -26.66
N TYR A 207 -14.68 0.51 -27.87
CA TYR A 207 -15.27 -0.11 -29.06
C TYR A 207 -14.33 -1.14 -29.73
N LEU A 208 -13.03 -1.11 -29.43
CA LEU A 208 -12.06 -2.06 -30.00
C LEU A 208 -11.78 -3.26 -29.08
N MET A 209 -12.18 -3.19 -27.82
CA MET A 209 -11.93 -4.25 -26.83
C MET A 209 -13.13 -5.18 -26.66
N SER A 210 -12.85 -6.48 -26.52
CA SER A 210 -13.87 -7.45 -26.11
C SER A 210 -14.47 -7.10 -24.74
N ILE A 211 -15.72 -7.51 -24.53
CA ILE A 211 -16.43 -7.31 -23.25
C ILE A 211 -15.63 -7.92 -22.08
N ASN A 212 -15.02 -9.09 -22.29
CA ASN A 212 -14.23 -9.80 -21.29
C ASN A 212 -12.94 -9.05 -20.93
N THR A 213 -12.22 -8.53 -21.93
CA THR A 213 -11.02 -7.71 -21.71
C THR A 213 -11.37 -6.46 -20.92
N ARG A 214 -12.45 -5.77 -21.31
CA ARG A 214 -12.92 -4.57 -20.63
C ARG A 214 -13.27 -4.84 -19.16
N ALA A 215 -14.05 -5.90 -18.90
CA ALA A 215 -14.41 -6.30 -17.54
C ALA A 215 -13.17 -6.56 -16.68
N MET A 216 -12.16 -7.21 -17.24
CA MET A 216 -10.90 -7.47 -16.54
C MET A 216 -10.13 -6.17 -16.24
N HIS A 217 -10.06 -5.22 -17.18
CA HIS A 217 -9.44 -3.92 -16.92
C HIS A 217 -10.14 -3.19 -15.77
N TYR A 218 -11.47 -3.18 -15.74
CA TYR A 218 -12.24 -2.57 -14.65
C TYR A 218 -12.04 -3.26 -13.29
N MET A 219 -11.99 -4.60 -13.24
CA MET A 219 -11.75 -5.31 -11.97
C MET A 219 -10.36 -5.01 -11.39
N LEU A 220 -9.32 -5.07 -12.23
CA LEU A 220 -7.96 -4.72 -11.81
C LEU A 220 -7.88 -3.27 -11.34
N PHE A 221 -8.59 -2.37 -12.02
CA PHE A 221 -8.64 -0.97 -11.65
C PHE A 221 -9.34 -0.73 -10.31
N LYS A 222 -10.48 -1.39 -10.07
CA LYS A 222 -11.16 -1.36 -8.76
C LYS A 222 -10.28 -1.90 -7.64
N SER A 223 -9.57 -3.01 -7.88
CA SER A 223 -8.62 -3.58 -6.94
C SER A 223 -7.53 -2.58 -6.56
N LEU A 224 -7.01 -1.85 -7.55
CA LEU A 224 -5.94 -0.86 -7.36
C LEU A 224 -6.42 0.36 -6.57
N ILE A 225 -7.65 0.82 -6.82
CA ILE A 225 -8.27 1.90 -6.03
C ILE A 225 -8.49 1.46 -4.58
N ALA A 226 -9.02 0.25 -4.36
CA ALA A 226 -9.23 -0.30 -3.03
C ALA A 226 -7.90 -0.39 -2.27
N GLN A 227 -6.86 -0.90 -2.93
CA GLN A 227 -5.48 -0.97 -2.44
C GLN A 227 -4.88 0.38 -2.06
N MET A 228 -5.34 1.46 -2.67
CA MET A 228 -4.87 2.82 -2.37
C MET A 228 -5.67 3.50 -1.27
N LEU A 229 -6.99 3.35 -1.29
CA LEU A 229 -7.87 3.98 -0.31
C LEU A 229 -7.65 3.40 1.09
N LEU A 230 -7.51 2.08 1.20
CA LEU A 230 -7.29 1.38 2.46
C LEU A 230 -6.12 1.97 3.30
N PRO A 231 -4.88 2.08 2.77
CA PRO A 231 -3.77 2.65 3.51
C PRO A 231 -3.86 4.15 3.69
N LEU A 232 -4.48 4.87 2.73
CA LEU A 232 -4.71 6.30 2.88
C LEU A 232 -5.62 6.58 4.09
N PHE A 233 -6.73 5.84 4.21
CA PHE A 233 -7.64 5.94 5.35
C PHE A 233 -6.98 5.49 6.66
N SER A 234 -6.20 4.41 6.64
CA SER A 234 -5.51 3.96 7.86
C SER A 234 -4.41 4.92 8.32
N MET A 235 -3.78 5.69 7.41
CA MET A 235 -2.77 6.71 7.73
C MET A 235 -3.38 8.03 8.20
N ILE A 236 -4.58 8.38 7.74
CA ILE A 236 -5.28 9.61 8.14
C ILE A 236 -5.54 9.63 9.65
N ILE A 237 -5.92 8.51 10.26
CA ILE A 237 -6.29 8.50 11.69
C ILE A 237 -5.08 8.76 12.60
N PRO A 238 -3.94 8.04 12.49
CA PRO A 238 -2.72 8.36 13.23
C PRO A 238 -2.22 9.78 12.98
N PHE A 239 -2.36 10.28 11.75
CA PHE A 239 -2.05 11.67 11.42
C PHE A 239 -2.93 12.66 12.19
N LEU A 240 -4.25 12.46 12.20
CA LEU A 240 -5.20 13.32 12.93
C LEU A 240 -4.93 13.27 14.44
N ILE A 241 -4.63 12.09 15.00
CA ILE A 241 -4.25 11.93 16.41
C ILE A 241 -3.00 12.77 16.70
N THR A 242 -1.95 12.62 15.89
CA THR A 242 -0.69 13.37 16.05
C THR A 242 -0.90 14.88 15.90
N ALA A 243 -1.68 15.31 14.90
CA ALA A 243 -2.02 16.72 14.67
C ALA A 243 -2.76 17.34 15.86
N MET A 244 -3.76 16.63 16.39
CA MET A 244 -4.53 17.06 17.55
C MET A 244 -3.63 17.12 18.78
N SER A 245 -2.77 16.12 18.97
CA SER A 245 -1.85 16.08 20.11
C SER A 245 -0.83 17.22 20.07
N LEU A 246 -0.35 17.60 18.87
CA LEU A 246 0.50 18.78 18.67
C LEU A 246 -0.20 20.09 18.99
N ARG A 247 -1.46 20.23 18.58
CA ARG A 247 -2.25 21.43 18.87
C ARG A 247 -2.46 21.59 20.37
N PHE A 248 -2.96 20.55 21.04
CA PHE A 248 -3.26 20.61 22.47
C PHE A 248 -2.00 20.63 23.35
N GLY A 249 -0.91 19.98 22.92
CA GLY A 249 0.37 20.01 23.63
C GLY A 249 1.10 21.36 23.57
N ARG A 250 0.68 22.26 22.66
CA ARG A 250 1.23 23.62 22.55
C ARG A 250 0.51 24.61 23.47
N ASP A 251 -0.79 24.43 23.67
CA ASP A 251 -1.66 25.37 24.40
C ASP A 251 -1.68 25.15 25.93
N GLY A 252 -1.08 24.06 26.42
CA GLY A 252 -1.12 23.65 27.83
C GLY A 252 -0.36 24.52 28.84
N ASP A 253 0.31 25.61 28.44
CA ASP A 253 1.08 26.47 29.35
C ASP A 253 0.40 27.77 29.78
N GLY A 254 -0.76 28.13 29.22
CA GLY A 254 -1.24 29.51 29.34
C GLY A 254 -2.69 29.74 29.74
N ILE A 255 -3.54 28.72 29.91
CA ILE A 255 -4.98 28.99 29.82
C ILE A 255 -5.81 28.35 30.93
N ASP A 256 -6.23 29.22 31.85
CA ASP A 256 -7.40 29.15 32.74
C ASP A 256 -8.73 29.06 31.95
N HIS A 257 -8.85 28.09 31.02
CA HIS A 257 -10.12 27.80 30.32
C HIS A 257 -10.76 26.57 30.95
N GLN A 258 -11.28 26.84 32.16
CA GLN A 258 -11.86 25.88 33.06
C GLN A 258 -13.14 25.26 32.49
N CYS A 259 -13.28 23.95 32.76
CA CYS A 259 -14.46 23.11 32.57
C CYS A 259 -14.75 22.58 31.16
N ILE A 260 -15.03 23.38 30.13
CA ILE A 260 -15.48 22.81 28.83
C ILE A 260 -14.31 22.16 28.06
N TYR A 261 -13.16 22.82 27.98
CA TYR A 261 -11.97 22.22 27.35
C TYR A 261 -11.43 21.06 28.18
N ALA A 262 -11.50 21.15 29.51
CA ALA A 262 -11.16 20.03 30.38
C ALA A 262 -12.13 18.85 30.19
N LEU A 263 -13.42 19.10 30.00
CA LEU A 263 -14.43 18.07 29.74
C LEU A 263 -14.22 17.46 28.34
N ILE A 264 -14.04 18.26 27.30
CA ILE A 264 -13.73 17.78 25.94
C ILE A 264 -12.40 17.03 25.95
N LEU A 265 -11.37 17.52 26.62
CA LEU A 265 -10.07 16.86 26.72
C LEU A 265 -10.19 15.56 27.52
N ARG A 266 -10.94 15.52 28.63
CA ARG A 266 -11.14 14.31 29.44
C ARG A 266 -12.01 13.27 28.72
N THR A 267 -13.02 13.73 27.99
CA THR A 267 -13.89 12.88 27.16
C THR A 267 -13.09 12.35 25.97
N ALA A 268 -12.36 13.22 25.27
CA ALA A 268 -11.46 12.82 24.20
C ALA A 268 -10.37 11.89 24.74
N LEU A 269 -9.78 12.14 25.91
CA LEU A 269 -8.79 11.26 26.56
C LEU A 269 -9.35 9.90 26.96
N LEU A 270 -10.65 9.80 27.24
CA LEU A 270 -11.32 8.51 27.44
C LEU A 270 -11.52 7.76 26.12
N PHE A 271 -11.91 8.48 25.06
CA PHE A 271 -12.09 7.89 23.74
C PHE A 271 -10.78 7.70 22.97
N PHE A 272 -9.71 8.41 23.29
CA PHE A 272 -8.45 8.42 22.55
C PHE A 272 -7.73 7.07 22.61
N PRO A 273 -7.59 6.40 23.77
CA PRO A 273 -7.09 5.04 23.85
C PRO A 273 -7.96 4.09 23.02
N LEU A 274 -9.29 4.24 23.07
CA LEU A 274 -10.22 3.42 22.28
C LEU A 274 -10.02 3.67 20.77
N ILE A 275 -9.91 4.93 20.35
CA ILE A 275 -9.66 5.34 18.96
C ILE A 275 -8.29 4.87 18.52
N ALA A 276 -7.26 4.96 19.37
CA ALA A 276 -5.91 4.49 19.09
C ALA A 276 -5.87 2.97 18.92
N HIS A 277 -6.49 2.20 19.83
CA HIS A 277 -6.62 0.75 19.72
C HIS A 277 -7.46 0.36 18.49
N PHE A 278 -8.54 1.07 18.21
CA PHE A 278 -9.35 0.87 17.02
C PHE A 278 -8.58 1.22 15.74
N SER A 279 -7.72 2.24 15.79
CA SER A 279 -6.82 2.62 14.68
C SER A 279 -5.74 1.57 14.46
N LEU A 280 -5.17 1.02 15.52
CA LEU A 280 -4.21 -0.09 15.46
C LEU A 280 -4.89 -1.37 14.94
N LEU A 281 -6.14 -1.62 15.35
CA LEU A 281 -6.96 -2.71 14.84
C LEU A 281 -7.27 -2.51 13.35
N LEU A 282 -7.67 -1.30 12.93
CA LEU A 282 -7.89 -0.98 11.52
C LEU A 282 -6.60 -1.09 10.70
N ALA A 283 -5.46 -0.65 11.25
CA ALA A 283 -4.16 -0.76 10.62
C ALA A 283 -3.69 -2.23 10.51
N SER A 284 -3.98 -3.08 11.49
CA SER A 284 -3.67 -4.52 11.41
C SER A 284 -4.63 -5.25 10.45
N LEU A 285 -5.91 -4.84 10.39
CA LEU A 285 -6.89 -5.32 9.42
C LEU A 285 -6.59 -4.87 8.00
N HIS A 286 -5.79 -3.82 7.79
CA HIS A 286 -5.40 -3.32 6.48
C HIS A 286 -4.86 -4.43 5.57
N SER A 287 -3.87 -5.19 6.05
CA SER A 287 -3.26 -6.30 5.30
C SER A 287 -4.28 -7.38 4.92
N VAL A 288 -5.19 -7.71 5.85
CA VAL A 288 -6.24 -8.72 5.67
C VAL A 288 -7.27 -8.23 4.66
N LEU A 289 -7.73 -6.99 4.77
CA LEU A 289 -8.68 -6.37 3.84
C LEU A 289 -8.06 -6.22 2.44
N ASN A 290 -6.77 -5.90 2.35
CA ASN A 290 -6.06 -5.85 1.08
C ASN A 290 -5.94 -7.24 0.45
N THR A 291 -5.60 -8.26 1.23
CA THR A 291 -5.56 -9.66 0.78
C THR A 291 -6.95 -10.15 0.35
N PHE A 292 -7.98 -9.79 1.10
CA PHE A 292 -9.37 -10.11 0.76
C PHE A 292 -9.83 -9.40 -0.52
N SER A 293 -9.48 -8.13 -0.68
CA SER A 293 -9.71 -7.38 -1.92
C SER A 293 -9.05 -8.08 -3.11
N MET A 294 -7.79 -8.51 -2.97
CA MET A 294 -7.11 -9.30 -4.00
C MET A 294 -7.80 -10.63 -4.29
N PHE A 295 -8.28 -11.34 -3.26
CA PHE A 295 -9.05 -12.56 -3.43
C PHE A 295 -10.36 -12.34 -4.21
N MET A 296 -11.08 -11.27 -3.89
CA MET A 296 -12.36 -10.95 -4.50
C MET A 296 -12.20 -10.45 -5.95
N PHE A 297 -11.19 -9.61 -6.21
CA PHE A 297 -11.05 -8.90 -7.48
C PHE A 297 -10.02 -9.49 -8.45
N VAL A 298 -9.08 -10.33 -7.99
CA VAL A 298 -8.01 -10.90 -8.82
C VAL A 298 -8.22 -12.39 -9.04
N SER A 299 -8.99 -12.72 -10.08
CA SER A 299 -9.27 -14.10 -10.55
C SER A 299 -8.05 -15.05 -10.57
N PRO A 300 -6.85 -14.66 -11.01
CA PRO A 300 -5.65 -15.50 -10.94
C PRO A 300 -5.25 -15.90 -9.52
N PHE A 301 -5.38 -15.00 -8.55
CA PHE A 301 -5.06 -15.27 -7.15
C PHE A 301 -6.07 -16.27 -6.58
N ARG A 302 -7.36 -16.06 -6.87
CA ARG A 302 -8.41 -17.02 -6.54
C ARG A 302 -8.17 -18.39 -7.18
N ARG A 303 -7.78 -18.43 -8.45
CA ARG A 303 -7.46 -19.67 -9.18
C ARG A 303 -6.24 -20.38 -8.62
N TYR A 304 -5.19 -19.63 -8.27
CA TYR A 304 -3.97 -20.16 -7.65
C TYR A 304 -4.26 -20.80 -6.28
N LEU A 305 -5.05 -20.12 -5.45
CA LEU A 305 -5.48 -20.65 -4.16
C LEU A 305 -6.41 -21.85 -4.35
N SER A 306 -7.40 -21.77 -5.24
CA SER A 306 -8.31 -22.89 -5.50
C SER A 306 -7.60 -24.11 -6.09
N SER A 307 -6.56 -23.93 -6.91
CA SER A 307 -5.77 -25.04 -7.47
C SER A 307 -4.84 -25.69 -6.45
N ARG A 308 -4.47 -24.98 -5.39
CA ARG A 308 -3.68 -25.52 -4.27
C ARG A 308 -4.53 -26.19 -3.20
N VAL A 309 -5.79 -25.75 -3.06
CA VAL A 309 -6.77 -26.28 -2.08
C VAL A 309 -7.57 -27.46 -2.66
N ALA A 310 -7.62 -27.61 -4.00
CA ALA A 310 -8.19 -28.80 -4.61
C ALA A 310 -7.36 -30.04 -4.20
N PRO A 311 -7.96 -31.06 -3.55
CA PRO A 311 -7.27 -32.28 -3.20
C PRO A 311 -6.69 -32.92 -4.46
N MET A 312 -5.44 -33.38 -4.35
CA MET A 312 -4.62 -33.90 -5.46
C MET A 312 -5.23 -35.12 -6.16
N ASP A 313 -6.33 -35.66 -5.63
CA ASP A 313 -6.94 -36.94 -6.01
C ASP A 313 -7.84 -36.89 -7.26
N THR A 314 -8.07 -35.72 -7.86
CA THR A 314 -8.98 -35.59 -9.04
C THR A 314 -8.29 -35.29 -10.37
N VAL A 315 -6.98 -35.02 -10.39
CA VAL A 315 -6.26 -34.71 -11.65
C VAL A 315 -5.90 -35.98 -12.45
N GLY A 316 -5.99 -37.17 -11.85
CA GLY A 316 -5.77 -38.46 -12.53
C GLY A 316 -6.89 -38.89 -13.48
N SER A 317 -8.13 -38.42 -13.29
CA SER A 317 -9.29 -38.96 -14.03
C SER A 317 -9.74 -38.14 -15.25
N GLN A 318 -9.28 -36.91 -15.44
CA GLN A 318 -9.70 -36.09 -16.59
C GLN A 318 -8.83 -36.26 -17.84
N THR A 319 -7.61 -36.79 -17.73
CA THR A 319 -6.74 -37.02 -18.90
C THR A 319 -7.18 -38.27 -19.69
N ILE A 320 -7.91 -39.21 -19.07
CA ILE A 320 -8.35 -40.45 -19.72
C ILE A 320 -9.65 -40.25 -20.52
N SER A 321 -10.55 -39.34 -20.11
CA SER A 321 -11.83 -39.13 -20.81
C SER A 321 -11.71 -38.27 -22.09
N ARG A 322 -10.60 -37.55 -22.29
CA ARG A 322 -10.43 -36.68 -23.47
C ARG A 322 -9.87 -37.40 -24.70
N ASN A 323 -9.31 -38.60 -24.54
CA ASN A 323 -8.78 -39.38 -25.66
C ASN A 323 -9.81 -40.33 -26.30
N THR A 324 -11.00 -40.51 -25.71
CA THR A 324 -12.04 -41.39 -26.26
C THR A 324 -13.05 -40.68 -27.17
N GLN A 325 -12.99 -39.35 -27.31
CA GLN A 325 -13.93 -38.58 -28.15
C GLN A 325 -13.37 -38.10 -29.50
N PHE A 326 -12.11 -38.39 -29.84
CA PHE A 326 -11.53 -38.00 -31.14
C PHE A 326 -11.60 -39.08 -32.23
N SER A 327 -12.39 -40.14 -32.03
CA SER A 327 -12.54 -41.26 -32.98
C SER A 327 -13.93 -41.37 -33.61
N SER A 328 -14.56 -40.25 -33.97
CA SER A 328 -15.67 -40.26 -34.93
C SER A 328 -15.32 -39.33 -36.11
N VAL A 329 -14.54 -39.89 -37.03
CA VAL A 329 -14.33 -39.35 -38.38
C VAL A 329 -15.69 -39.35 -39.10
N GLN A 330 -16.28 -38.17 -39.24
CA GLN A 330 -17.44 -37.94 -40.12
C GLN A 330 -16.94 -37.90 -41.56
N SER A 331 -17.34 -38.90 -42.35
CA SER A 331 -17.17 -38.95 -43.79
C SER A 331 -17.91 -37.79 -44.49
N PRO A 332 -17.32 -37.15 -45.52
CA PRO A 332 -17.98 -36.08 -46.26
C PRO A 332 -19.15 -36.62 -47.12
N PRO A 333 -20.21 -35.83 -47.34
CA PRO A 333 -21.34 -36.23 -48.16
C PRO A 333 -20.98 -36.25 -49.66
N PRO A 334 -21.66 -37.10 -50.47
CA PRO A 334 -21.40 -37.21 -51.90
C PRO A 334 -21.91 -35.96 -52.65
N ILE A 335 -21.10 -35.50 -53.60
CA ILE A 335 -21.43 -34.43 -54.54
C ILE A 335 -22.39 -35.00 -55.59
N ALA A 336 -23.63 -34.52 -55.60
CA ALA A 336 -24.58 -34.79 -56.67
C ALA A 336 -24.23 -33.91 -57.88
N ILE A 337 -23.80 -34.54 -58.98
CA ILE A 337 -23.67 -33.91 -60.30
C ILE A 337 -25.03 -34.08 -60.98
N SER A 338 -25.80 -33.00 -61.11
CA SER A 338 -26.98 -32.97 -61.99
C SER A 338 -26.54 -32.47 -63.37
N GLY A 339 -26.59 -33.35 -64.36
CA GLY A 339 -26.71 -32.98 -65.76
C GLY A 339 -28.14 -33.26 -66.22
N VAL A 340 -28.83 -32.24 -66.74
CA VAL A 340 -29.50 -32.12 -68.05
C VAL A 340 -29.96 -30.68 -68.17
#